data_AF-A0AA37MC92-F1
#
_entry.id   AF-A0AA37MC92-F1
#
_cell.length_a   1.000
_cell.length_b   1.000
_cell.length_c   1.000
_cell.angle_alpha   90.00
_cell.angle_beta   90.00
_cell.angle_gamma   90.00
#
_symmetry.space_group_name_H-M   'P 1'
#
loop_
_entity.id
_entity.type
_entity.pdbx_description
1 polymer ?
#
loop_
_entity_poly.entity_id
_entity_poly.type
_entity_poly.pdbx_seq_one_letter_code
_entity_poly.pdbx_strand_id
1 'polypeptide(L)'
;MPRLPKRLRPVHWTVQSLEYGWPDEADPDVPIWISIARFDALWRRSDEYIAQAGGADDNQPEKYARAGQWLGSGKRTWMPVVGLDCDGLPTITDGRHRYLWMREHGAWSMPVAVSASQAEAVRALCGTRYRTSWFVPPRTRMLQPAILAGLGLAVAGLLWVARS
;
A
#
# COMPACT_ATOMS: atom_id res chain seq x y z
N MET A 1 15.82 -14.75 -14.14
CA MET A 1 14.67 -14.11 -13.46
C MET A 1 14.15 -15.06 -12.40
N PRO A 2 13.92 -14.62 -11.15
CA PRO A 2 13.29 -15.47 -10.15
C PRO A 2 11.88 -15.83 -10.61
N ARG A 3 11.45 -17.07 -10.36
CA ARG A 3 10.14 -17.56 -10.77
C ARG A 3 9.06 -16.85 -9.95
N LEU A 4 8.10 -16.20 -10.62
CA LEU A 4 7.03 -15.46 -9.94
C LEU A 4 6.09 -16.42 -9.18
N PRO A 5 5.57 -16.03 -8.01
CA PRO A 5 4.54 -16.80 -7.30
C PRO A 5 3.31 -17.04 -8.17
N LYS A 6 2.66 -18.19 -8.03
CA LYS A 6 1.42 -18.54 -8.78
C LYS A 6 0.20 -17.65 -8.43
N ARG A 7 0.28 -16.82 -7.38
CA ARG A 7 -0.83 -16.01 -6.84
C ARG A 7 -0.41 -14.56 -6.69
N LEU A 8 -0.16 -13.89 -7.80
CA LEU A 8 0.10 -12.46 -7.82
C LEU A 8 -1.19 -11.70 -8.14
N ARG A 9 -1.40 -10.57 -7.47
CA ARG A 9 -2.46 -9.62 -7.83
C ARG A 9 -1.86 -8.34 -8.41
N PRO A 10 -2.25 -7.92 -9.63
CA PRO A 10 -1.83 -6.62 -10.18
C PRO A 10 -2.41 -5.48 -9.34
N VAL A 11 -1.72 -4.35 -9.36
CA VAL A 11 -2.24 -3.10 -8.83
C VAL A 11 -2.33 -2.07 -9.95
N HIS A 12 -3.48 -1.40 -10.03
CA HIS A 12 -3.74 -0.31 -10.97
C HIS A 12 -3.48 1.04 -10.29
N TRP A 13 -2.33 1.61 -10.59
CA TRP A 13 -1.91 2.89 -10.02
C TRP A 13 -2.33 4.07 -10.89
N THR A 14 -2.55 5.22 -10.25
CA THR A 14 -2.73 6.51 -10.92
C THR A 14 -1.99 7.59 -10.16
N VAL A 15 -1.38 8.52 -10.89
CA VAL A 15 -0.86 9.76 -10.28
C VAL A 15 -2.05 10.49 -9.67
N GLN A 16 -1.85 11.18 -8.56
CA GLN A 16 -2.83 12.11 -8.01
C GLN A 16 -2.87 13.39 -8.87
N SER A 17 -3.08 13.25 -10.18
CA SER A 17 -3.22 14.40 -11.06
C SER A 17 -4.66 14.90 -10.99
N LEU A 18 -4.87 16.01 -10.29
CA LEU A 18 -5.76 17.12 -10.67
C LEU A 18 -7.19 16.78 -11.16
N GLU A 19 -7.94 15.92 -10.46
CA GLU A 19 -9.42 16.05 -10.49
C GLU A 19 -9.90 17.20 -9.56
N TYR A 20 -8.96 17.83 -8.83
CA TYR A 20 -9.19 18.91 -7.86
C TYR A 20 -8.38 20.21 -8.15
N GLY A 21 -8.19 20.54 -9.43
CA GLY A 21 -8.06 21.92 -9.94
C GLY A 21 -7.15 22.92 -9.22
N TRP A 22 -5.83 22.75 -9.31
CA TRP A 22 -4.89 23.88 -9.27
C TRP A 22 -4.26 24.05 -10.66
N PRO A 23 -4.70 25.03 -11.46
CA PRO A 23 -4.03 25.37 -12.70
C PRO A 23 -2.68 26.02 -12.34
N ASP A 24 -1.59 25.52 -12.92
CA ASP A 24 -0.20 26.01 -12.77
C ASP A 24 0.59 25.53 -11.53
N GLU A 25 0.72 24.21 -11.32
CA GLU A 25 1.91 23.70 -10.63
C GLU A 25 3.12 23.81 -11.56
N ALA A 26 4.08 24.65 -11.21
CA ALA A 26 5.35 24.83 -11.95
C ALA A 26 6.19 23.53 -12.01
N ASP A 27 5.85 22.52 -11.20
CA ASP A 27 6.59 21.27 -11.07
C ASP A 27 5.65 20.06 -10.88
N PRO A 28 4.99 19.58 -11.95
CA PRO A 28 3.96 18.54 -11.84
C PRO A 28 4.55 17.19 -11.45
N ASP A 29 3.77 16.40 -10.73
CA ASP A 29 4.13 15.02 -10.40
C ASP A 29 4.14 14.11 -11.64
N VAL A 30 5.25 13.42 -11.84
CA VAL A 30 5.45 12.41 -12.89
C VAL A 30 5.64 11.02 -12.30
N PRO A 31 5.14 9.96 -12.98
CA PRO A 31 5.25 8.60 -12.46
C PRO A 31 6.67 8.05 -12.65
N ILE A 32 7.33 7.70 -11.55
CA ILE A 32 8.61 6.99 -11.54
C ILE A 32 8.43 5.58 -11.01
N TRP A 33 8.93 4.59 -11.75
CA TRP A 33 8.96 3.20 -11.29
C TRP A 33 10.21 2.95 -10.45
N ILE A 34 10.01 2.58 -9.19
CA ILE A 34 11.08 2.30 -8.22
C ILE A 34 11.24 0.80 -7.97
N SER A 35 12.45 0.40 -7.63
CA SER A 35 12.74 -0.86 -6.95
C SER A 35 12.46 -0.68 -5.46
N ILE A 36 11.51 -1.44 -4.93
CA ILE A 36 11.13 -1.36 -3.51
C ILE A 36 12.32 -1.68 -2.62
N ALA A 37 13.13 -2.68 -2.97
CA ALA A 37 14.31 -3.05 -2.17
C ALA A 37 15.37 -1.92 -2.11
N ARG A 38 15.62 -1.22 -3.23
CA ARG A 38 16.57 -0.09 -3.24
C ARG A 38 16.03 1.11 -2.50
N PHE A 39 14.74 1.42 -2.71
CA PHE A 39 14.06 2.49 -1.99
C PHE A 39 14.09 2.23 -0.49
N ASP A 40 13.70 1.03 -0.04
CA ASP A 40 13.66 0.67 1.39
C ASP A 40 15.03 0.80 2.07
N ALA A 41 16.10 0.39 1.39
CA ALA A 41 17.46 0.50 1.91
C ALA A 41 17.89 1.97 2.11
N LEU A 42 17.43 2.87 1.24
CA LEU A 42 17.69 4.31 1.37
C LEU A 42 16.79 4.94 2.44
N TRP A 43 15.49 4.66 2.39
CA TRP A 43 14.50 5.21 3.32
C TRP A 43 14.77 4.78 4.78
N ARG A 44 15.35 3.60 5.00
CA ARG A 44 15.81 3.14 6.33
C ARG A 44 16.80 4.07 7.02
N ARG A 45 17.44 4.97 6.27
CA ARG A 45 18.39 5.95 6.80
C ARG A 45 17.72 7.22 7.30
N SER A 46 16.42 7.42 7.06
CA SER A 46 15.69 8.59 7.54
C SER A 46 15.00 8.30 8.87
N ASP A 47 14.70 9.37 9.60
CA ASP A 47 13.96 9.31 10.87
C ASP A 47 12.47 8.95 10.70
N GLU A 48 11.97 8.91 9.46
CA GLU A 48 10.58 8.57 9.13
C GLU A 48 10.37 7.08 8.87
N TYR A 49 11.43 6.28 8.92
CA TYR A 49 11.38 4.87 8.57
C TYR A 49 10.52 4.06 9.54
N ILE A 50 9.64 3.24 8.98
CA ILE A 50 8.82 2.29 9.74
C ILE A 50 9.38 0.88 9.58
N ALA A 51 10.00 0.39 10.64
CA ALA A 51 10.60 -0.94 10.68
C ALA A 51 9.54 -2.05 10.66
N GLN A 52 8.46 -1.88 11.42
CA GLN A 52 7.35 -2.84 11.50
C GLN A 52 6.03 -2.19 11.07
N ALA A 53 5.56 -2.54 9.87
CA ALA A 53 4.26 -2.06 9.38
C ALA A 53 3.11 -2.59 10.25
N GLY A 54 2.14 -1.73 10.57
CA GLY A 54 1.04 -2.03 11.50
C GLY A 54 1.46 -2.24 12.97
N GLY A 55 2.72 -1.97 13.31
CA GLY A 55 3.25 -2.02 14.67
C GLY A 55 3.04 -0.72 15.45
N ALA A 56 3.62 -0.63 16.66
CA ALA A 56 3.50 0.56 17.51
C ALA A 56 4.12 1.82 16.88
N ASP A 57 5.16 1.66 16.05
CA ASP A 57 5.83 2.74 15.33
C ASP A 57 5.00 3.24 14.12
N ASP A 58 4.06 2.41 13.66
CA ASP A 58 3.09 2.77 12.63
C ASP A 58 1.90 3.41 13.33
N ASN A 59 2.03 4.68 13.73
CA ASN A 59 1.08 5.47 14.54
C ASN A 59 -0.40 5.45 14.06
N GLN A 60 -0.72 4.78 12.95
CA GLN A 60 -2.05 4.64 12.35
C GLN A 60 -2.24 3.22 11.74
N PRO A 61 -2.21 2.14 12.54
CA PRO A 61 -2.23 0.76 12.04
C PRO A 61 -3.51 0.42 11.25
N GLU A 62 -4.62 1.12 11.51
CA GLU A 62 -5.86 1.01 10.75
C GLU A 62 -5.71 1.50 9.29
N LYS A 63 -4.81 2.45 9.01
CA LYS A 63 -4.51 2.89 7.64
C LYS A 63 -3.74 1.84 6.87
N TYR A 64 -2.84 1.11 7.51
CA TYR A 64 -2.17 -0.05 6.91
C TYR A 64 -3.18 -1.13 6.52
N ALA A 65 -4.07 -1.52 7.44
CA ALA A 65 -5.12 -2.48 7.15
C ALA A 65 -6.05 -2.03 6.01
N ARG A 66 -6.44 -0.74 5.99
CA ARG A 66 -7.27 -0.15 4.93
C ARG A 66 -6.56 -0.12 3.57
N ALA A 67 -5.26 0.16 3.54
CA ALA A 67 -4.46 0.08 2.32
C ALA A 67 -4.52 -1.34 1.73
N GLY A 68 -4.39 -2.36 2.58
CA GLY A 68 -4.50 -3.76 2.17
C GLY A 68 -5.88 -4.14 1.63
N GLN A 69 -6.95 -3.70 2.30
CA GLN A 69 -8.33 -3.92 1.81
C GLN A 69 -8.55 -3.24 0.44
N TRP A 70 -8.08 -2.00 0.28
CA TRP A 70 -8.23 -1.26 -0.97
C TRP A 70 -7.45 -1.92 -2.12
N LEU A 71 -6.17 -2.25 -1.90
CA LEU A 71 -5.34 -2.95 -2.89
C LEU A 71 -5.91 -4.33 -3.22
N GLY A 72 -6.47 -5.02 -2.21
CA GLY A 72 -7.16 -6.30 -2.38
C GLY A 72 -8.41 -6.22 -3.27
N SER A 73 -9.08 -5.07 -3.30
CA SER A 73 -10.30 -4.86 -4.10
C SER A 73 -10.04 -4.78 -5.61
N GLY A 74 -8.80 -4.56 -6.03
CA GLY A 74 -8.43 -4.40 -7.44
C GLY A 74 -8.83 -3.07 -8.07
N LYS A 75 -9.44 -2.15 -7.29
CA LYS A 75 -9.75 -0.79 -7.74
C LYS A 75 -8.46 0.01 -8.01
N ARG A 76 -8.60 1.04 -8.85
CA ARG A 76 -7.53 2.02 -9.07
C ARG A 76 -7.17 2.70 -7.74
N THR A 77 -5.88 2.96 -7.52
CA THR A 77 -5.39 3.61 -6.31
C THR A 77 -4.31 4.62 -6.63
N TRP A 78 -4.16 5.63 -5.78
CA TRP A 78 -3.15 6.67 -5.95
C TRP A 78 -1.75 6.13 -5.67
N MET A 79 -0.80 6.55 -6.51
CA MET A 79 0.63 6.35 -6.27
C MET A 79 1.01 6.96 -4.91
N PRO A 80 1.97 6.38 -4.17
CA PRO A 80 2.64 7.12 -3.12
C PRO A 80 3.38 8.32 -3.71
N VAL A 81 3.42 9.42 -2.98
CA VAL A 81 4.16 10.63 -3.35
C VAL A 81 5.51 10.56 -2.66
N VAL A 82 6.57 10.71 -3.45
CA VAL A 82 7.95 10.59 -3.03
C VAL A 82 8.70 11.87 -3.36
N GLY A 83 9.46 12.35 -2.39
CA GLY A 83 10.40 13.46 -2.55
C GLY A 83 11.80 13.07 -2.10
N LEU A 84 12.70 14.05 -2.11
CA LEU A 84 14.02 13.97 -1.50
C LEU A 84 14.09 14.93 -0.30
N ASP A 85 14.72 14.49 0.80
CA ASP A 85 15.05 15.35 1.93
C ASP A 85 16.29 16.23 1.66
N CYS A 86 16.72 17.00 2.67
CA CYS A 86 17.90 17.86 2.57
C CYS A 86 19.23 17.12 2.38
N ASP A 87 19.29 15.83 2.72
CA ASP A 87 20.45 14.96 2.51
C ASP A 87 20.36 14.20 1.17
N GLY A 88 19.31 14.45 0.38
CA GLY A 88 19.08 13.79 -0.90
C GLY A 88 18.59 12.35 -0.77
N LEU A 89 18.05 11.95 0.40
CA LEU A 89 17.46 10.64 0.61
C LEU A 89 15.98 10.65 0.27
N PRO A 90 15.45 9.55 -0.30
CA PRO A 90 14.03 9.47 -0.64
C PRO A 90 13.16 9.40 0.61
N THR A 91 12.12 10.21 0.62
CA THR A 91 11.09 10.26 1.67
C THR A 91 9.69 10.05 1.07
N ILE A 92 8.72 9.69 1.92
CA ILE A 92 7.33 9.45 1.50
C ILE A 92 6.42 10.49 2.13
N THR A 93 5.97 11.45 1.32
CA THR A 93 5.08 12.54 1.77
C THR A 93 3.62 12.10 1.85
N ASP A 94 3.17 11.24 0.93
CA ASP A 94 1.87 10.54 1.02
C ASP A 94 1.96 9.07 0.55
N GLY A 95 1.05 8.24 1.04
CA GLY A 95 0.90 6.87 0.60
C GLY A 95 1.85 5.88 1.27
N ARG A 96 2.49 6.28 2.38
CA ARG A 96 3.39 5.44 3.19
C ARG A 96 2.81 4.06 3.51
N HIS A 97 1.55 3.98 3.93
CA HIS A 97 0.88 2.71 4.22
C HIS A 97 0.66 1.84 2.97
N ARG A 98 0.43 2.46 1.80
CA ARG A 98 0.34 1.73 0.51
C ARG A 98 1.70 1.15 0.15
N TYR A 99 2.77 1.94 0.31
CA TYR A 99 4.15 1.48 0.13
C TYR A 99 4.50 0.32 1.08
N LEU A 100 4.26 0.50 2.38
CA LEU A 100 4.53 -0.53 3.40
C LEU A 100 3.78 -1.83 3.08
N TRP A 101 2.50 -1.75 2.70
CA TRP A 101 1.75 -2.94 2.33
C TRP A 101 2.39 -3.69 1.16
N MET A 102 2.79 -2.97 0.11
CA MET A 102 3.45 -3.57 -1.04
C MET A 102 4.80 -4.21 -0.65
N ARG A 103 5.60 -3.52 0.19
CA ARG A 103 6.88 -4.03 0.73
C ARG A 103 6.69 -5.35 1.47
N GLU A 104 5.78 -5.39 2.44
CA GLU A 104 5.53 -6.58 3.27
C GLU A 104 4.93 -7.75 2.48
N HIS A 105 4.25 -7.46 1.36
CA HIS A 105 3.60 -8.47 0.53
C HIS A 105 4.40 -8.85 -0.72
N GLY A 106 5.72 -8.64 -0.68
CA GLY A 106 6.68 -9.21 -1.63
C GLY A 106 6.72 -8.52 -2.99
N ALA A 107 6.23 -7.29 -3.09
CA ALA A 107 6.34 -6.51 -4.30
C ALA A 107 7.80 -6.12 -4.58
N TRP A 108 8.22 -6.21 -5.84
CA TRP A 108 9.59 -5.84 -6.24
C TRP A 108 9.69 -4.41 -6.75
N SER A 109 8.60 -3.91 -7.33
CA SER A 109 8.53 -2.60 -7.95
C SER A 109 7.14 -2.03 -7.85
N MET A 110 7.07 -0.70 -7.78
CA MET A 110 5.82 0.04 -7.86
C MET A 110 6.09 1.42 -8.46
N PRO A 111 5.09 2.05 -9.11
CA PRO A 111 5.19 3.44 -9.49
C PRO A 111 4.93 4.34 -8.28
N VAL A 112 5.65 5.44 -8.21
CA VAL A 112 5.47 6.54 -7.27
C VAL A 112 5.31 7.84 -8.07
N ALA A 113 4.60 8.80 -7.49
CA ALA A 113 4.52 10.16 -7.99
C ALA A 113 5.71 10.95 -7.42
N VAL A 114 6.41 11.70 -8.27
CA VAL A 114 7.58 12.51 -7.92
C VAL A 114 7.50 13.80 -8.72
N SER A 115 7.78 14.94 -8.10
CA SER A 115 7.85 16.21 -8.82
C SER A 115 8.85 16.14 -9.98
N ALA A 116 8.51 16.69 -11.14
CA ALA A 116 9.31 16.58 -12.35
C ALA A 116 10.78 16.99 -12.15
N SER A 117 11.05 18.00 -11.32
CA SER A 117 12.38 18.47 -10.98
C SER A 117 13.25 17.42 -10.23
N GLN A 118 12.63 16.53 -9.47
CA GLN A 118 13.32 15.49 -8.69
C GLN A 118 13.32 14.11 -9.38
N ALA A 119 12.58 13.97 -10.48
CA ALA A 119 12.32 12.71 -11.16
C ALA A 119 13.59 11.94 -11.57
N GLU A 120 14.59 12.64 -12.14
CA GLU A 120 15.86 12.00 -12.53
C GLU A 120 16.69 11.56 -11.33
N ALA A 121 16.71 12.35 -10.25
CA ALA A 121 17.45 12.01 -9.04
C ALA A 121 16.86 10.76 -8.37
N VAL A 122 15.53 10.71 -8.20
CA VAL A 122 14.84 9.53 -7.66
C VAL A 122 15.07 8.31 -8.56
N ARG A 123 15.02 8.49 -9.89
CA ARG A 123 15.29 7.41 -10.84
C ARG A 123 16.72 6.89 -10.73
N ALA A 124 17.71 7.77 -10.56
CA ALA A 124 19.09 7.38 -10.38
C ALA A 124 19.31 6.58 -9.08
N LEU A 125 18.67 7.00 -7.98
CA LEU A 125 18.80 6.38 -6.66
C LEU A 125 18.15 5.00 -6.60
N CYS A 126 16.91 4.88 -7.06
CA CYS A 126 16.11 3.68 -6.81
C CYS A 126 15.23 3.25 -8.00
N GLY A 127 15.41 3.84 -9.18
CA GLY A 127 14.66 3.49 -10.37
C GLY A 127 14.83 2.04 -10.80
N THR A 128 13.82 1.51 -11.48
CA THR A 128 13.85 0.18 -12.07
C THR A 128 13.27 0.18 -13.48
N ARG A 129 13.58 -0.86 -14.27
CA ARG A 129 12.95 -1.13 -15.57
C ARG A 129 11.65 -1.92 -15.48
N TYR A 130 11.35 -2.52 -14.32
CA TYR A 130 10.10 -3.25 -14.13
C TYR A 130 8.93 -2.26 -14.13
N ARG A 131 7.93 -2.52 -14.98
CA ARG A 131 6.72 -1.69 -15.15
C ARG A 131 5.48 -2.40 -14.63
N THR A 132 5.67 -3.21 -13.59
CA THR A 132 4.60 -4.02 -13.03
C THR A 132 4.65 -3.99 -11.51
N SER A 133 3.49 -3.90 -10.90
CA SER A 133 3.34 -3.92 -9.45
C SER A 133 2.42 -5.06 -9.08
N TRP A 134 2.93 -5.99 -8.28
CA TRP A 134 2.20 -7.15 -7.81
C TRP A 134 2.43 -7.34 -6.33
N PHE A 135 1.46 -7.95 -5.65
CA PHE A 135 1.65 -8.43 -4.30
C PHE A 135 1.14 -9.87 -4.17
N VAL A 136 1.68 -10.58 -3.18
CA VAL A 136 1.14 -11.86 -2.74
C VAL A 136 0.02 -11.55 -1.75
N PRO A 137 -1.26 -11.82 -2.07
CA PRO A 137 -2.34 -11.54 -1.14
C PRO A 137 -2.14 -12.38 0.13
N PRO A 138 -2.46 -11.84 1.32
CA PRO A 138 -2.42 -12.62 2.54
C PRO A 138 -3.29 -13.85 2.35
N ARG A 139 -2.86 -14.99 2.92
CA ARG A 139 -3.72 -16.18 2.96
C ARG A 139 -4.95 -15.77 3.74
N THR A 140 -6.08 -15.60 3.05
CA THR A 140 -7.38 -15.58 3.71
C THR A 140 -7.46 -16.88 4.48
N ARG A 141 -7.31 -16.83 5.80
CA ARG A 141 -7.95 -17.83 6.65
C ARG A 141 -9.42 -17.65 6.29
N MET A 142 -9.98 -18.59 5.53
CA MET A 142 -11.42 -18.69 5.42
C MET A 142 -11.93 -18.65 6.86
N LEU A 143 -12.67 -17.60 7.21
CA LEU A 143 -13.48 -17.63 8.41
C LEU A 143 -14.30 -18.89 8.28
N GLN A 144 -14.03 -19.89 9.12
CA GLN A 144 -14.83 -21.10 9.16
C GLN A 144 -16.29 -20.64 9.37
N PRO A 145 -17.27 -21.26 8.70
CA PRO A 145 -18.70 -20.92 8.84
C PRO A 145 -19.26 -21.11 10.26
N ALA A 146 -18.42 -21.36 11.27
CA ALA A 146 -18.81 -21.50 12.67
C ALA A 146 -19.39 -20.20 13.30
N ILE A 147 -19.21 -19.02 12.69
CA ILE A 147 -19.83 -17.77 13.19
C ILE A 147 -21.31 -17.64 12.76
N LEU A 148 -21.79 -18.40 11.77
CA LEU A 148 -23.22 -18.42 11.43
C LEU A 148 -24.08 -19.34 12.33
N ALA A 149 -23.46 -20.16 13.19
CA ALA A 149 -24.20 -20.97 14.18
C ALA A 149 -24.60 -20.17 15.43
N GLY A 150 -23.96 -19.02 15.71
CA GLY A 150 -24.25 -18.19 16.88
C GLY A 150 -25.52 -17.33 16.76
N LEU A 151 -26.03 -17.11 15.55
CA LEU A 151 -27.29 -16.38 15.31
C LEU A 151 -28.51 -17.31 15.21
N GLY A 152 -28.32 -18.63 15.07
CA GLY A 152 -29.41 -19.61 15.03
C GLY A 152 -29.93 -20.04 16.41
N LEU A 153 -29.13 -19.91 17.47
CA LEU A 153 -29.51 -20.33 18.83
C LEU A 153 -30.25 -19.26 19.64
N ALA A 154 -30.27 -18.00 19.19
CA ALA A 154 -31.00 -16.92 19.87
C ALA A 154 -32.52 -16.92 19.58
N VAL A 155 -32.98 -17.63 18.53
CA VAL A 155 -34.42 -17.67 18.18
C VAL A 155 -35.16 -18.83 18.86
N ALA A 156 -34.46 -19.91 19.24
CA ALA A 156 -35.10 -21.05 19.92
C ALA A 156 -35.37 -20.79 21.42
N GLY A 157 -34.63 -19.89 22.08
CA GLY A 157 -34.81 -19.57 23.50
C GLY A 157 -36.01 -18.66 23.81
N LEU A 158 -36.52 -17.93 22.82
CA LEU A 158 -37.62 -16.95 23.01
C LEU A 158 -39.03 -17.56 22.91
N LEU A 159 -39.17 -18.82 22.48
CA LEU A 159 -40.48 -19.48 22.38
C LEU A 159 -40.87 -20.31 23.62
N TRP A 160 -39.99 -20.46 24.61
CA TRP A 160 -40.30 -21.30 25.78
C TRP A 160 -40.86 -20.52 26.99
N VAL A 161 -40.75 -19.19 27.04
CA VAL A 161 -41.22 -18.38 28.18
C VAL A 161 -42.69 -17.95 28.07
N ALA A 162 -43.39 -18.24 26.96
CA ALA A 162 -44.79 -17.84 26.75
C ALA A 162 -45.84 -18.90 27.13
N ARG A 163 -45.47 -19.97 27.84
CA ARG A 163 -46.41 -20.97 28.36
C ARG A 163 -46.01 -21.41 29.77
N SER A 164 -46.32 -20.59 30.76
CA SER A 164 -46.44 -20.96 32.18
C SER A 164 -47.43 -20.03 32.84
#